data_AF-A0A942FEX1-F1
#
_entry.id   AF-A0A942FEX1-F1
#
_cell.length_a   1.000
_cell.length_b   1.000
_cell.length_c   1.000
_cell.angle_alpha   90.00
_cell.angle_beta   90.00
_cell.angle_gamma   90.00
#
_symmetry.space_group_name_H-M   'P 1'
#
loop_
_entity.id
_entity.type
_entity.pdbx_description
1 polymer ?
#
loop_
_entity_poly.entity_id
_entity_poly.type
_entity_poly.pdbx_seq_one_letter_code
_entity_poly.pdbx_strand_id
1 'polypeptide(L)'
;MKRFKNIGLMVIIFVGMSVSNPHGALPEPLTSETKWLVDYIEKIPPVLMKEPFLELLGQTDRPVPYTFREAVKLAGHSCGAVAGAWVITRKALQTLYPDTLPVRGRIKVTMPGAEDEWYVGVFGEVITYLTGAAPKTGFPGAEFGQAYNRRNLMNYREKPSGIPPAKMVWIFERIDTGAKVAIRYDLNQIKPPQTPERTEMGAKVASRKATPEEVREWREYWNARAKFVLDHGDTLTGFFVVEKLH
;
A
#
# COMPACT_ATOMS: atom_id res chain seq x y z
N MET A 1 7.60 69.58 51.89
CA MET A 1 6.30 68.96 52.23
C MET A 1 5.47 68.82 50.94
N LYS A 2 4.93 67.62 50.67
CA LYS A 2 3.87 67.17 49.72
C LYS A 2 3.22 68.28 48.85
N ARG A 3 2.92 68.13 47.55
CA ARG A 3 2.26 67.01 46.82
C ARG A 3 2.16 67.37 45.30
N PHE A 4 2.33 66.36 44.45
CA PHE A 4 1.73 66.07 43.12
C PHE A 4 1.01 67.16 42.31
N LYS A 5 1.30 67.21 40.99
CA LYS A 5 0.28 67.30 39.92
C LYS A 5 0.67 66.46 38.70
N ASN A 6 -0.29 65.63 38.29
CA ASN A 6 -0.31 64.72 37.15
C ASN A 6 -0.31 65.46 35.81
N ILE A 7 0.36 64.90 34.80
CA ILE A 7 0.11 65.17 33.38
C ILE A 7 -0.34 63.85 32.77
N GLY A 8 -1.54 63.85 32.20
CA GLY A 8 -2.20 62.67 31.64
C GLY A 8 -1.51 62.17 30.37
N LEU A 9 -1.39 60.85 30.26
CA LEU A 9 -0.95 60.17 29.05
C LEU A 9 -2.18 59.55 28.36
N MET A 10 -2.45 60.03 27.16
CA MET A 10 -3.50 59.60 26.25
C MET A 10 -3.25 58.15 25.81
N VAL A 11 -4.16 57.23 26.16
CA VAL A 11 -4.12 55.83 25.74
C VAL A 11 -4.64 55.73 24.30
N ILE A 12 -3.74 55.48 23.35
CA ILE A 12 -4.10 55.04 22.00
C ILE A 12 -4.23 53.52 22.06
N ILE A 13 -5.46 53.01 21.99
CA ILE A 13 -5.74 51.58 21.85
C ILE A 13 -5.41 51.18 20.41
N PHE A 14 -4.27 50.53 20.20
CA PHE A 14 -4.03 49.77 18.98
C PHE A 14 -4.82 48.46 19.06
N VAL A 15 -5.94 48.39 18.36
CA VAL A 15 -6.59 47.11 18.02
C VAL A 15 -5.69 46.42 17.00
N GLY A 16 -4.82 45.52 17.48
CA GLY A 16 -4.08 44.61 16.63
C GLY A 16 -5.05 43.65 15.96
N MET A 17 -5.42 43.93 14.71
CA MET A 17 -6.02 42.91 13.85
C MET A 17 -4.98 41.80 13.66
N SER A 18 -5.25 40.62 14.23
CA SER A 18 -4.44 39.43 13.98
C SER A 18 -4.61 39.04 12.52
N VAL A 19 -3.56 39.24 11.73
CA VAL A 19 -3.48 38.69 10.38
C VAL A 19 -3.33 37.18 10.53
N SER A 20 -4.41 36.44 10.31
CA SER A 20 -4.39 34.97 10.30
C SER A 20 -3.48 34.49 9.17
N ASN A 21 -2.41 33.81 9.53
CA ASN A 21 -1.44 33.25 8.60
C ASN A 21 -2.12 32.16 7.74
N PRO A 22 -2.17 32.28 6.39
CA PRO A 22 -2.92 31.36 5.53
C PRO A 22 -2.17 30.04 5.22
N HIS A 23 -1.00 29.82 5.80
CA HIS A 23 -0.25 28.57 5.69
C HIS A 23 0.02 28.05 7.10
N GLY A 24 -0.73 27.00 7.46
CA GLY A 24 -0.70 26.40 8.79
C GLY A 24 0.72 26.03 9.20
N ALA A 25 1.11 26.45 10.40
CA ALA A 25 2.34 25.99 11.03
C ALA A 25 2.34 24.45 11.06
N LEU A 26 3.47 23.84 10.71
CA LEU A 26 3.66 22.41 10.94
C LEU A 26 3.43 22.16 12.43
N PRO A 27 2.55 21.21 12.82
CA PRO A 27 2.32 20.94 14.23
C PRO A 27 3.60 20.41 14.90
N GLU A 28 3.57 20.36 16.24
CA GLU A 28 4.56 19.76 17.16
C GLU A 28 5.37 18.61 16.58
N PRO A 29 6.65 18.41 17.01
CA PRO A 29 7.63 17.59 16.30
C PRO A 29 7.01 16.33 15.72
N LEU A 30 7.06 16.23 14.39
CA LEU A 30 6.48 15.14 13.63
C LEU A 30 7.05 13.82 14.17
N THR A 31 6.28 13.12 15.00
CA THR A 31 6.59 11.75 15.37
C THR A 31 6.47 10.90 14.11
N SER A 32 7.38 9.94 13.91
CA SER A 32 7.33 9.02 12.75
C SER A 32 6.06 8.15 12.73
N GLU A 33 5.32 8.10 13.85
CA GLU A 33 4.09 7.37 13.99
C GLU A 33 2.90 8.11 13.39
N THR A 34 2.26 7.45 12.42
CA THR A 34 1.02 7.91 11.82
C THR A 34 -0.14 7.45 12.69
N LYS A 35 -0.98 8.38 13.16
CA LYS A 35 -2.26 8.01 13.80
C LYS A 35 -3.25 7.56 12.74
N TRP A 36 -3.50 6.25 12.63
CA TRP A 36 -4.49 5.70 11.71
C TRP A 36 -5.89 5.75 12.32
N LEU A 37 -6.85 6.29 11.56
CA LEU A 37 -8.27 6.29 11.96
C LEU A 37 -8.97 4.97 11.62
N VAL A 38 -8.33 4.12 10.82
CA VAL A 38 -8.85 2.84 10.35
C VAL A 38 -7.97 1.75 10.94
N ASP A 39 -8.53 0.97 11.86
CA ASP A 39 -7.78 0.14 12.80
C ASP A 39 -7.08 -1.07 12.15
N TYR A 40 -7.69 -1.71 11.16
CA TYR A 40 -7.13 -2.91 10.54
C TYR A 40 -5.79 -2.64 9.86
N ILE A 41 -5.50 -1.39 9.46
CA ILE A 41 -4.28 -1.02 8.74
C ILE A 41 -3.02 -1.40 9.54
N GLU A 42 -3.07 -1.31 10.87
CA GLU A 42 -1.94 -1.64 11.75
C GLU A 42 -2.01 -3.06 12.33
N LYS A 43 -3.13 -3.76 12.15
CA LYS A 43 -3.38 -5.06 12.77
C LYS A 43 -3.04 -6.25 11.87
N ILE A 44 -2.72 -6.02 10.59
CA ILE A 44 -2.35 -7.10 9.67
C ILE A 44 -0.96 -7.63 10.04
N PRO A 45 -0.80 -8.95 10.26
CA PRO A 45 0.50 -9.55 10.55
C PRO A 45 1.52 -9.22 9.46
N PRO A 46 2.77 -8.90 9.83
CA PRO A 46 3.81 -8.60 8.87
C PRO A 46 4.21 -9.84 8.06
N VAL A 47 4.73 -9.60 6.86
CA VAL A 47 5.45 -10.63 6.10
C VAL A 47 6.93 -10.51 6.44
N LEU A 48 7.49 -11.52 7.09
CA LEU A 48 8.92 -11.57 7.40
C LEU A 48 9.71 -12.03 6.16
N MET A 49 10.73 -11.26 5.81
CA MET A 49 11.61 -11.54 4.67
C MET A 49 13.07 -11.64 5.12
N LYS A 50 13.85 -12.53 4.49
CA LYS A 50 15.31 -12.43 4.52
C LYS A 50 15.76 -11.36 3.51
N GLU A 51 16.70 -10.50 3.93
CA GLU A 51 17.23 -9.41 3.11
C GLU A 51 18.75 -9.54 2.91
N PRO A 52 19.22 -10.42 2.00
CA PRO A 52 20.65 -10.59 1.78
C PRO A 52 21.38 -9.31 1.38
N PHE A 53 20.69 -8.35 0.76
CA PHE A 53 21.30 -7.08 0.37
C PHE A 53 21.48 -6.14 1.56
N LEU A 54 20.48 -6.06 2.45
CA LEU A 54 20.62 -5.30 3.69
C LEU A 54 21.66 -5.95 4.61
N GLU A 55 21.70 -7.29 4.66
CA GLU A 55 22.72 -8.06 5.38
C GLU A 55 24.13 -7.75 4.86
N LEU A 56 24.34 -7.77 3.53
CA LEU A 56 25.63 -7.42 2.93
C LEU A 56 26.09 -6.01 3.34
N LEU A 57 25.16 -5.05 3.36
CA LEU A 57 25.46 -3.66 3.68
C LEU A 57 25.58 -3.41 5.20
N GLY A 58 25.45 -4.44 6.04
CA GLY A 58 25.47 -4.31 7.50
C GLY A 58 24.27 -3.54 8.07
N GLN A 59 23.17 -3.45 7.32
CA GLN A 59 21.97 -2.70 7.70
C GLN A 59 20.97 -3.54 8.51
N THR A 60 21.11 -4.88 8.45
CA THR A 60 20.36 -5.81 9.30
C THR A 60 21.16 -7.09 9.53
N ASP A 61 20.91 -7.75 10.65
CA ASP A 61 21.41 -9.08 11.02
C ASP A 61 20.27 -10.11 11.17
N ARG A 62 19.03 -9.69 10.89
CA ARG A 62 17.80 -10.44 11.17
C ARG A 62 16.76 -10.28 10.06
N PRO A 63 15.77 -11.18 10.00
CA PRO A 63 14.64 -11.03 9.08
C PRO A 63 13.93 -9.68 9.28
N VAL A 64 13.54 -9.06 8.16
CA VAL A 64 12.89 -7.75 8.14
C VAL A 64 11.38 -7.93 8.06
N PRO A 65 10.60 -7.31 8.98
CA PRO A 65 9.15 -7.30 8.87
C PRO A 65 8.71 -6.25 7.85
N TYR A 66 8.01 -6.67 6.81
CA TYR A 66 7.28 -5.79 5.91
C TYR A 66 5.84 -5.69 6.40
N THR A 67 5.31 -4.46 6.57
CA THR A 67 3.96 -4.25 7.13
C THR A 67 2.93 -3.76 6.11
N PHE A 68 1.66 -4.08 6.35
CA PHE A 68 0.57 -3.61 5.49
C PHE A 68 0.39 -2.09 5.54
N ARG A 69 0.62 -1.45 6.70
CA ARG A 69 0.57 0.02 6.82
C ARG A 69 1.59 0.72 5.91
N GLU A 70 2.76 0.12 5.67
CA GLU A 70 3.75 0.65 4.73
C GLU A 70 3.31 0.45 3.28
N ALA A 71 2.66 -0.67 2.96
CA ALA A 71 2.01 -0.85 1.66
C ALA A 71 0.89 0.18 1.42
N VAL A 72 0.12 0.54 2.46
CA VAL A 72 -0.88 1.61 2.40
C VAL A 72 -0.22 2.98 2.18
N LYS A 73 0.91 3.27 2.83
CA LYS A 73 1.68 4.50 2.59
C LYS A 73 2.21 4.54 1.15
N LEU A 74 2.72 3.42 0.65
CA LEU A 74 3.24 3.29 -0.71
C LEU A 74 2.15 3.57 -1.76
N ALA A 75 0.99 2.91 -1.64
CA ALA A 75 -0.13 3.06 -2.57
C ALA A 75 -0.98 4.34 -2.31
N GLY A 76 -0.67 5.09 -1.25
CA GLY A 76 -1.41 6.26 -0.80
C GLY A 76 -2.74 5.98 -0.08
N HIS A 77 -3.30 4.77 -0.20
CA HIS A 77 -4.53 4.36 0.49
C HIS A 77 -4.69 2.83 0.55
N SER A 78 -5.59 2.37 1.41
CA SER A 78 -6.03 0.96 1.42
C SER A 78 -7.27 0.82 0.53
N CYS A 79 -7.29 -0.18 -0.33
CA CYS A 79 -8.44 -0.55 -1.15
C CYS A 79 -8.42 -2.05 -1.46
N GLY A 80 -9.44 -2.55 -2.14
CA GLY A 80 -9.54 -3.98 -2.48
C GLY A 80 -8.39 -4.50 -3.37
N ALA A 81 -7.76 -3.62 -4.16
CA ALA A 81 -6.58 -3.96 -4.96
C ALA A 81 -5.32 -4.08 -4.10
N VAL A 82 -5.03 -3.10 -3.23
CA VAL A 82 -3.87 -3.11 -2.32
C VAL A 82 -3.94 -4.28 -1.34
N ALA A 83 -5.12 -4.50 -0.74
CA ALA A 83 -5.37 -5.67 0.11
C ALA A 83 -5.23 -6.99 -0.66
N GLY A 84 -5.73 -7.05 -1.90
CA GLY A 84 -5.59 -8.20 -2.78
C GLY A 84 -4.13 -8.50 -3.10
N ALA A 85 -3.36 -7.48 -3.48
CA ALA A 85 -1.94 -7.59 -3.79
C ALA A 85 -1.12 -8.09 -2.60
N TRP A 86 -1.45 -7.63 -1.39
CA TRP A 86 -0.88 -8.14 -0.15
C TRP A 86 -1.17 -9.64 0.03
N VAL A 87 -2.45 -10.03 -0.09
CA VAL A 87 -2.88 -11.42 0.12
C VAL A 87 -2.31 -12.37 -0.93
N ILE A 88 -2.34 -12.02 -2.22
CA ILE A 88 -1.74 -12.89 -3.27
C ILE A 88 -0.24 -13.05 -3.03
N THR A 89 0.47 -11.98 -2.66
CA THR A 89 1.92 -12.06 -2.44
C THR A 89 2.22 -12.94 -1.25
N ARG A 90 1.53 -12.75 -0.11
CA ARG A 90 1.68 -13.61 1.07
C ARG A 90 1.44 -15.09 0.74
N LYS A 91 0.36 -15.40 0.03
CA LYS A 91 0.04 -16.78 -0.38
C LYS A 91 1.10 -17.37 -1.32
N ALA A 92 1.61 -16.58 -2.26
CA ALA A 92 2.68 -17.02 -3.16
C ALA A 92 3.94 -17.37 -2.38
N LEU A 93 4.36 -16.48 -1.47
CA LEU A 93 5.54 -16.67 -0.62
C LEU A 93 5.39 -17.91 0.27
N GLN A 94 4.25 -18.10 0.92
CA GLN A 94 3.97 -19.31 1.72
C GLN A 94 4.03 -20.60 0.88
N THR A 95 3.59 -20.53 -0.38
CA THR A 95 3.59 -21.69 -1.29
C THR A 95 5.00 -22.02 -1.79
N LEU A 96 5.81 -20.99 -2.09
CA LEU A 96 7.18 -21.12 -2.62
C LEU A 96 8.22 -21.40 -1.52
N TYR A 97 7.91 -21.04 -0.28
CA TYR A 97 8.78 -21.19 0.89
C TYR A 97 8.00 -21.81 2.06
N PRO A 98 7.54 -23.08 1.95
CA PRO A 98 6.71 -23.70 3.00
C PRO A 98 7.44 -23.85 4.34
N ASP A 99 8.73 -24.13 4.30
CA ASP A 99 9.53 -24.48 5.49
C ASP A 99 10.65 -23.47 5.81
N THR A 100 10.74 -22.38 5.03
CA THR A 100 11.83 -21.40 5.14
C THR A 100 11.31 -19.99 4.99
N LEU A 101 12.08 -18.99 5.43
CA LEU A 101 11.72 -17.60 5.18
C LEU A 101 11.89 -17.26 3.70
N PRO A 102 10.94 -16.55 3.08
CA PRO A 102 11.09 -16.02 1.74
C PRO A 102 12.27 -15.05 1.67
N VAL A 103 12.98 -15.08 0.54
CA VAL A 103 14.16 -14.24 0.30
C VAL A 103 13.81 -13.13 -0.69
N ARG A 104 13.86 -11.87 -0.26
CA ARG A 104 13.53 -10.75 -1.13
C ARG A 104 14.58 -10.65 -2.25
N GLY A 105 14.13 -10.46 -3.48
CA GLY A 105 14.97 -10.37 -4.68
C GLY A 105 15.29 -11.73 -5.31
N ARG A 106 14.71 -12.81 -4.78
CA ARG A 106 14.81 -14.17 -5.35
C ARG A 106 13.49 -14.67 -5.92
N ILE A 107 12.59 -13.75 -6.23
CA ILE A 107 11.28 -14.03 -6.82
C ILE A 107 11.16 -13.25 -8.11
N LYS A 108 10.75 -13.92 -9.19
CA LYS A 108 10.24 -13.30 -10.41
C LYS A 108 8.72 -13.29 -10.37
N VAL A 109 8.12 -12.30 -11.02
CA VAL A 109 6.68 -12.15 -11.10
C VAL A 109 6.28 -11.87 -12.54
N THR A 110 5.38 -12.68 -13.07
CA THR A 110 4.70 -12.42 -14.35
C THR A 110 3.34 -11.82 -14.04
N MET A 111 3.15 -10.58 -14.49
CA MET A 111 1.93 -9.82 -14.26
C MET A 111 0.85 -10.18 -15.30
N PRO A 112 -0.44 -10.15 -14.92
CA PRO A 112 -1.54 -10.62 -15.78
C PRO A 112 -1.84 -9.71 -16.97
N GLY A 113 -1.30 -8.48 -17.00
CA GLY A 113 -1.68 -7.43 -17.94
C GLY A 113 -0.57 -6.39 -18.15
N ALA A 114 -0.89 -5.35 -18.93
CA ALA A 114 -0.04 -4.18 -19.04
C ALA A 114 -0.08 -3.35 -17.75
N GLU A 115 0.97 -2.56 -17.51
CA GLU A 115 1.15 -1.82 -16.26
C GLU A 115 0.02 -0.81 -15.99
N ASP A 116 -0.49 -0.18 -17.05
CA ASP A 116 -1.60 0.78 -17.04
C ASP A 116 -2.98 0.13 -17.22
N GLU A 117 -3.04 -1.20 -17.28
CA GLU A 117 -4.29 -1.93 -17.47
C GLU A 117 -5.05 -2.07 -16.14
N TRP A 118 -6.24 -1.47 -16.05
CA TRP A 118 -7.07 -1.49 -14.84
C TRP A 118 -6.32 -0.96 -13.60
N TYR A 119 -5.92 -1.86 -12.71
CA TYR A 119 -5.17 -1.58 -11.49
C TYR A 119 -3.91 -2.47 -11.42
N VAL A 120 -3.46 -3.06 -12.53
CA VAL A 120 -2.32 -4.00 -12.57
C VAL A 120 -1.06 -3.37 -11.99
N GLY A 121 -0.78 -2.09 -12.28
CA GLY A 121 0.33 -1.35 -11.67
C GLY A 121 0.23 -1.23 -10.14
N VAL A 122 -0.97 -1.01 -9.58
CA VAL A 122 -1.19 -0.96 -8.11
C VAL A 122 -0.81 -2.29 -7.46
N PHE A 123 -1.12 -3.42 -8.09
CA PHE A 123 -0.66 -4.72 -7.62
C PHE A 123 0.86 -4.81 -7.69
N GLY A 124 1.45 -4.35 -8.79
CA GLY A 124 2.89 -4.32 -8.99
C GLY A 124 3.65 -3.54 -7.91
N GLU A 125 3.15 -2.40 -7.45
CA GLU A 125 3.77 -1.62 -6.38
C GLU A 125 3.89 -2.42 -5.08
N VAL A 126 2.79 -3.03 -4.63
CA VAL A 126 2.75 -3.82 -3.38
C VAL A 126 3.56 -5.11 -3.51
N ILE A 127 3.49 -5.77 -4.68
CA ILE A 127 4.30 -6.96 -4.94
C ILE A 127 5.80 -6.61 -4.95
N THR A 128 6.19 -5.50 -5.58
CA THR A 128 7.58 -5.00 -5.60
C THR A 128 8.06 -4.67 -4.19
N TYR A 129 7.20 -4.04 -3.39
CA TYR A 129 7.50 -3.73 -1.99
C TYR A 129 7.90 -4.99 -1.23
N LEU A 130 7.05 -6.02 -1.26
CA LEU A 130 7.24 -7.27 -0.53
C LEU A 130 8.38 -8.14 -1.10
N THR A 131 8.44 -8.32 -2.42
CA THR A 131 9.32 -9.30 -3.06
C THR A 131 10.62 -8.71 -3.56
N GLY A 132 10.68 -7.38 -3.72
CA GLY A 132 11.75 -6.69 -4.42
C GLY A 132 11.81 -6.99 -5.91
N ALA A 133 10.82 -7.69 -6.48
CA ALA A 133 10.74 -7.90 -7.91
C ALA A 133 10.25 -6.61 -8.56
N ALA A 134 11.15 -5.86 -9.21
CA ALA A 134 10.79 -4.61 -9.88
C ALA A 134 10.80 -4.79 -11.41
N PRO A 135 10.11 -3.91 -12.15
CA PRO A 135 10.22 -3.86 -13.61
C PRO A 135 11.59 -3.27 -14.01
N LYS A 136 11.64 -2.52 -15.11
CA LYS A 136 12.85 -1.90 -15.66
C LYS A 136 13.54 -0.91 -14.70
N THR A 137 12.82 -0.43 -13.68
CA THR A 137 13.27 0.58 -12.71
C THR A 137 14.01 0.01 -11.51
N GLY A 138 14.10 -1.32 -11.37
CA GLY A 138 14.77 -1.95 -10.23
C GLY A 138 16.27 -1.63 -10.12
N PHE A 139 16.81 -1.80 -8.92
CA PHE A 139 18.25 -1.73 -8.65
C PHE A 139 18.98 -2.82 -9.46
N PRO A 140 20.01 -2.48 -10.26
CA PRO A 140 20.67 -3.46 -11.13
C PRO A 140 21.74 -4.31 -10.43
N GLY A 141 22.25 -3.87 -9.28
CA GLY A 141 23.39 -4.55 -8.65
C GLY A 141 24.73 -4.32 -9.36
N ALA A 142 24.87 -3.25 -10.13
CA ALA A 142 26.06 -3.01 -10.97
C ALA A 142 27.35 -2.93 -10.13
N GLU A 143 27.27 -2.29 -8.97
CA GLU A 143 28.36 -2.12 -8.01
C GLU A 143 28.73 -3.43 -7.30
N PHE A 144 27.89 -4.47 -7.44
CA PHE A 144 28.02 -5.76 -6.77
C PHE A 144 28.13 -6.91 -7.77
N GLY A 145 28.67 -6.68 -8.96
CA GLY A 145 28.86 -7.72 -9.97
C GLY A 145 27.54 -8.34 -10.45
N GLN A 146 26.48 -7.53 -10.53
CA GLN A 146 25.09 -7.95 -10.82
C GLN A 146 24.41 -8.77 -9.71
N ALA A 147 25.07 -8.96 -8.55
CA ALA A 147 24.41 -9.52 -7.37
C ALA A 147 23.33 -8.57 -6.84
N TYR A 148 22.33 -9.12 -6.13
CA TYR A 148 21.20 -8.37 -5.56
C TYR A 148 20.34 -7.60 -6.57
N ASN A 149 20.44 -7.93 -7.86
CA ASN A 149 19.60 -7.36 -8.90
C ASN A 149 18.10 -7.50 -8.56
N ARG A 150 17.38 -6.39 -8.67
CA ARG A 150 15.92 -6.27 -8.51
C ARG A 150 15.22 -5.94 -9.81
N ARG A 151 15.98 -5.49 -10.83
CA ARG A 151 15.50 -5.06 -12.13
C ARG A 151 15.05 -6.24 -12.99
N ASN A 152 13.96 -6.04 -13.73
CA ASN A 152 13.37 -7.02 -14.66
C ASN A 152 12.96 -8.34 -14.00
N LEU A 153 12.74 -8.31 -12.68
CA LEU A 153 12.18 -9.45 -11.96
C LEU A 153 10.64 -9.43 -12.02
N MET A 154 10.02 -8.29 -12.30
CA MET A 154 8.60 -8.17 -12.59
C MET A 154 8.39 -7.85 -14.07
N ASN A 155 7.61 -8.68 -14.75
CA ASN A 155 7.36 -8.56 -16.18
C ASN A 155 5.88 -8.29 -16.43
N TYR A 156 5.58 -7.10 -16.92
CA TYR A 156 4.26 -6.73 -17.45
C TYR A 156 4.11 -7.18 -18.90
N ARG A 157 2.87 -7.34 -19.35
CA ARG A 157 2.58 -7.52 -20.77
C ARG A 157 2.81 -6.19 -21.50
N GLU A 158 3.28 -6.26 -22.73
CA GLU A 158 3.48 -5.05 -23.54
C GLU A 158 2.17 -4.37 -23.95
N LYS A 159 1.09 -5.15 -24.06
CA LYS A 159 -0.25 -4.69 -24.43
C LYS A 159 -1.27 -5.16 -23.39
N PRO A 160 -2.36 -4.40 -23.18
CA PRO A 160 -3.48 -4.83 -22.36
C PRO A 160 -3.94 -6.25 -22.72
N SER A 161 -4.13 -7.08 -21.72
CA SER A 161 -4.61 -8.44 -21.85
C SER A 161 -6.08 -8.53 -22.23
N GLY A 162 -6.88 -7.53 -21.87
CA GLY A 162 -8.34 -7.56 -21.95
C GLY A 162 -8.99 -8.51 -20.93
N ILE A 163 -8.19 -9.17 -20.07
CA ILE A 163 -8.68 -10.08 -19.06
C ILE A 163 -9.33 -9.23 -17.96
N PRO A 164 -10.60 -9.48 -17.60
CA PRO A 164 -11.24 -8.70 -16.56
C PRO A 164 -10.56 -8.95 -15.20
N PRO A 165 -10.44 -7.91 -14.35
CA PRO A 165 -10.18 -7.98 -12.92
C PRO A 165 -10.26 -9.34 -12.23
N ALA A 166 -11.45 -9.93 -12.17
CA ALA A 166 -11.76 -11.17 -11.44
C ALA A 166 -11.10 -12.45 -11.98
N LYS A 167 -10.55 -12.39 -13.20
CA LYS A 167 -9.94 -13.54 -13.91
C LYS A 167 -8.43 -13.40 -14.07
N MET A 168 -7.84 -12.32 -13.58
CA MET A 168 -6.41 -12.09 -13.65
C MET A 168 -5.63 -13.12 -12.81
N VAL A 169 -4.51 -13.58 -13.35
CA VAL A 169 -3.62 -14.57 -12.72
C VAL A 169 -2.21 -14.02 -12.65
N TRP A 170 -1.67 -13.94 -11.43
CA TRP A 170 -0.28 -13.56 -11.18
C TRP A 170 0.55 -14.83 -11.02
N ILE A 171 1.71 -14.90 -11.65
CA ILE A 171 2.61 -16.04 -11.52
C ILE A 171 3.86 -15.59 -10.77
N PHE A 172 4.18 -16.27 -9.69
CA PHE A 172 5.40 -16.07 -8.92
C PHE A 172 6.33 -17.25 -9.16
N GLU A 173 7.60 -16.98 -9.44
CA GLU A 173 8.64 -17.97 -9.69
C GLU A 173 9.79 -17.74 -8.71
N ARG A 174 10.22 -18.80 -8.03
CA ARG A 174 11.44 -18.79 -7.22
C ARG A 174 12.65 -18.99 -8.13
N ILE A 175 13.60 -18.06 -8.11
CA ILE A 175 14.67 -18.01 -9.12
C ILE A 175 15.67 -19.17 -9.00
N ASP A 176 15.99 -19.61 -7.79
CA ASP A 176 16.99 -20.64 -7.53
C ASP A 176 16.48 -22.06 -7.79
N THR A 177 15.17 -22.31 -7.59
CA THR A 177 14.58 -23.65 -7.79
C THR A 177 13.72 -23.76 -9.05
N GLY A 178 13.31 -22.64 -9.64
CA GLY A 178 12.33 -22.60 -10.73
C GLY A 178 10.90 -22.92 -10.32
N ALA A 179 10.64 -23.17 -9.02
CA ALA A 179 9.31 -23.47 -8.51
C ALA A 179 8.35 -22.30 -8.77
N LYS A 180 7.13 -22.62 -9.22
CA LYS A 180 6.15 -21.63 -9.66
C LYS A 180 4.81 -21.82 -8.97
N VAL A 181 4.13 -20.70 -8.76
CA VAL A 181 2.75 -20.67 -8.29
C VAL A 181 1.97 -19.61 -9.04
N ALA A 182 0.81 -20.01 -9.58
CA ALA A 182 -0.20 -19.12 -10.12
C ALA A 182 -1.22 -18.78 -9.04
N ILE A 183 -1.60 -17.51 -8.93
CA ILE A 183 -2.64 -17.05 -8.02
C ILE A 183 -3.66 -16.24 -8.79
N ARG A 184 -4.93 -16.67 -8.72
CA ARG A 184 -6.08 -15.90 -9.20
C ARG A 184 -6.76 -15.22 -8.03
N TYR A 185 -7.18 -13.97 -8.24
CA TYR A 185 -7.95 -13.20 -7.26
C TYR A 185 -9.26 -12.70 -7.89
N ASP A 186 -10.39 -13.10 -7.31
CA ASP A 186 -11.72 -12.74 -7.80
C ASP A 186 -12.27 -11.48 -7.11
N LEU A 187 -11.99 -10.31 -7.69
CA LEU A 187 -12.45 -9.04 -7.13
C LEU A 187 -13.98 -8.88 -7.09
N ASN A 188 -14.74 -9.68 -7.84
CA ASN A 188 -16.20 -9.59 -7.82
C ASN A 188 -16.80 -10.13 -6.51
N GLN A 189 -16.01 -10.90 -5.75
CA GLN A 189 -16.46 -11.45 -4.47
C GLN A 189 -16.31 -10.45 -3.32
N ILE A 190 -15.59 -9.33 -3.50
CA ILE A 190 -15.42 -8.31 -2.46
C ILE A 190 -16.79 -7.78 -2.02
N LYS A 191 -17.03 -7.77 -0.70
CA LYS A 191 -18.21 -7.16 -0.09
C LYS A 191 -17.82 -5.94 0.75
N PRO A 192 -18.67 -4.90 0.80
CA PRO A 192 -19.81 -4.65 -0.09
C PRO A 192 -19.39 -4.51 -1.58
N PRO A 193 -20.27 -4.81 -2.54
CA PRO A 193 -19.92 -4.77 -3.96
C PRO A 193 -19.70 -3.33 -4.46
N GLN A 194 -18.88 -3.16 -5.50
CA GLN A 194 -18.84 -1.91 -6.25
C GLN A 194 -20.11 -1.75 -7.07
N THR A 195 -20.75 -0.59 -6.98
CA THR A 195 -21.89 -0.21 -7.83
C THR A 195 -21.65 1.17 -8.45
N PRO A 196 -22.36 1.53 -9.53
CA PRO A 196 -22.32 2.88 -10.10
C PRO A 196 -22.62 3.97 -9.08
N GLU A 197 -23.61 3.76 -8.21
CA GLU A 197 -24.02 4.72 -7.17
C GLU A 197 -22.89 4.94 -6.15
N ARG A 198 -22.15 3.88 -5.79
CA ARG A 198 -20.98 3.98 -4.91
C ARG A 198 -19.81 4.72 -5.57
N THR A 199 -19.65 4.57 -6.88
CA THR A 199 -18.66 5.34 -7.66
C THR A 199 -19.04 6.82 -7.68
N GLU A 200 -20.30 7.13 -7.98
CA GLU A 200 -20.82 8.50 -8.01
C GLU A 200 -20.70 9.18 -6.65
N MET A 201 -21.06 8.48 -5.56
CA MET A 201 -20.88 8.99 -4.20
C MET A 201 -19.41 9.28 -3.91
N GLY A 202 -18.47 8.46 -4.40
CA GLY A 202 -17.03 8.73 -4.28
C GLY A 202 -16.59 10.01 -4.98
N ALA A 203 -17.08 10.24 -6.20
CA ALA A 203 -16.85 11.48 -6.93
C ALA A 203 -17.46 12.70 -6.21
N LYS A 204 -18.65 12.53 -5.61
CA LYS A 204 -19.30 13.56 -4.80
C LYS A 204 -18.50 13.91 -3.54
N VAL A 205 -17.96 12.91 -2.84
CA VAL A 205 -17.07 13.08 -1.69
C VAL A 205 -15.77 13.79 -2.10
N ALA A 206 -15.12 13.33 -3.18
CA ALA A 206 -13.87 13.90 -3.68
C ALA A 206 -14.02 15.37 -4.12
N SER A 207 -15.15 15.70 -4.76
CA SER A 207 -15.48 17.08 -5.16
C SER A 207 -15.98 17.97 -4.02
N ARG A 208 -15.99 17.48 -2.77
CA ARG A 208 -16.47 18.19 -1.57
C ARG A 208 -17.93 18.65 -1.66
N LYS A 209 -18.75 17.95 -2.44
CA LYS A 209 -20.19 18.22 -2.60
C LYS A 209 -21.07 17.31 -1.73
N ALA A 210 -20.48 16.31 -1.07
CA ALA A 210 -21.18 15.38 -0.21
C ALA A 210 -21.47 15.99 1.17
N THR A 211 -22.59 15.61 1.78
CA THR A 211 -22.90 15.95 3.17
C THR A 211 -21.94 15.22 4.13
N PRO A 212 -21.79 15.68 5.38
CA PRO A 212 -21.00 14.96 6.38
C PRO A 212 -21.42 13.50 6.55
N GLU A 213 -22.72 13.21 6.47
CA GLU A 213 -23.31 11.87 6.55
C GLU A 213 -22.85 10.99 5.38
N GLU A 214 -22.95 11.51 4.15
CA GLU A 214 -22.51 10.81 2.94
C GLU A 214 -21.00 10.55 2.96
N VAL A 215 -20.20 11.50 3.47
CA VAL A 215 -18.75 11.31 3.65
C VAL A 215 -18.46 10.17 4.63
N ARG A 216 -19.18 10.10 5.76
CA ARG A 216 -19.01 9.01 6.73
C ARG A 216 -19.39 7.67 6.12
N GLU A 217 -20.57 7.59 5.50
CA GLU A 217 -21.08 6.36 4.89
C GLU A 217 -20.12 5.85 3.80
N TRP A 218 -19.65 6.74 2.91
CA TRP A 218 -18.70 6.36 1.88
C TRP A 218 -17.41 5.79 2.49
N ARG A 219 -16.86 6.44 3.52
CA ARG A 219 -15.61 6.02 4.16
C ARG A 219 -15.75 4.66 4.81
N GLU A 220 -16.87 4.40 5.48
CA GLU A 220 -17.19 3.09 6.03
C GLU A 220 -17.29 2.04 4.93
N TYR A 221 -18.04 2.31 3.87
CA TYR A 221 -18.15 1.45 2.69
C TYR A 221 -16.79 1.08 2.09
N TRP A 222 -15.93 2.07 1.84
CA TRP A 222 -14.65 1.83 1.19
C TRP A 222 -13.69 1.02 2.05
N ASN A 223 -13.61 1.36 3.34
CA ASN A 223 -12.74 0.65 4.26
C ASN A 223 -13.24 -0.77 4.53
N ALA A 224 -14.56 -0.99 4.59
CA ALA A 224 -15.14 -2.32 4.73
C ALA A 224 -14.72 -3.26 3.58
N ARG A 225 -14.58 -2.73 2.36
CA ARG A 225 -14.15 -3.54 1.21
C ARG A 225 -12.72 -4.04 1.30
N ALA A 226 -11.78 -3.17 1.69
CA ALA A 226 -10.41 -3.59 1.90
C ALA A 226 -10.29 -4.56 3.09
N LYS A 227 -11.01 -4.28 4.18
CA LYS A 227 -11.07 -5.16 5.36
C LYS A 227 -11.61 -6.55 5.00
N PHE A 228 -12.68 -6.62 4.21
CA PHE A 228 -13.26 -7.88 3.74
C PHE A 228 -12.23 -8.76 3.01
N VAL A 229 -11.40 -8.16 2.16
CA VAL A 229 -10.33 -8.89 1.46
C VAL A 229 -9.33 -9.51 2.43
N LEU A 230 -8.92 -8.75 3.45
CA LEU A 230 -7.94 -9.17 4.44
C LEU A 230 -8.53 -10.25 5.38
N ASP A 231 -9.76 -10.06 5.84
CA ASP A 231 -10.45 -10.98 6.75
C ASP A 231 -10.76 -12.33 6.10
N HIS A 232 -11.09 -12.34 4.80
CA HIS A 232 -11.56 -13.52 4.09
C HIS A 232 -10.55 -14.11 3.11
N GLY A 233 -9.33 -13.58 3.07
CA GLY A 233 -8.28 -14.02 2.16
C GLY A 233 -7.95 -15.50 2.28
N ASP A 234 -8.12 -16.11 3.45
CA ASP A 234 -7.85 -17.53 3.71
C ASP A 234 -9.10 -18.41 3.83
N THR A 235 -10.29 -17.82 3.97
CA THR A 235 -11.50 -18.57 4.35
C THR A 235 -12.57 -18.60 3.27
N LEU A 236 -12.59 -17.66 2.33
CA LEU A 236 -13.64 -17.58 1.32
C LEU A 236 -13.25 -18.37 0.06
N THR A 237 -13.97 -19.47 -0.18
CA THR A 237 -13.75 -20.37 -1.31
C THR A 237 -13.81 -19.64 -2.65
N GLY A 238 -12.79 -19.85 -3.48
CA GLY A 238 -12.72 -19.29 -4.84
C GLY A 238 -12.35 -17.82 -4.92
N PHE A 239 -12.25 -17.11 -3.78
CA PHE A 239 -11.84 -15.71 -3.72
C PHE A 239 -10.37 -15.54 -4.12
N PHE A 240 -9.53 -16.43 -3.59
CA PHE A 240 -8.15 -16.64 -4.00
C PHE A 240 -7.97 -18.10 -4.38
N VAL A 241 -7.49 -18.36 -5.59
CA VAL A 241 -7.14 -19.72 -6.04
C VAL A 241 -5.64 -19.77 -6.24
N VAL A 242 -5.01 -20.75 -5.58
CA VAL A 242 -3.56 -20.98 -5.61
C VAL A 242 -3.31 -22.29 -6.34
N GLU A 243 -2.48 -22.25 -7.38
CA GLU A 243 -2.15 -23.41 -8.20
C GLU A 243 -0.62 -23.50 -8.33
N LYS A 244 -0.03 -24.60 -7.87
CA LYS A 244 1.39 -24.89 -8.10
C LYS A 244 1.57 -25.29 -9.57
N LEU A 245 2.52 -24.67 -10.26
CA LEU A 245 2.83 -25.02 -11.65
C LEU A 245 4.02 -25.98 -11.66
N HIS A 246 3.88 -27.07 -12.42
CA HIS A 246 4.90 -28.11 -12.63
C HIS A 246 5.70 -27.85 -13.90
#